data_AF-A0A453HQM2-F1
#
_entry.id   AF-A0A453HQM2-F1
#
_cell.length_a   1.000
_cell.length_b   1.000
_cell.length_c   1.000
_cell.angle_alpha   90.00
_cell.angle_beta   90.00
_cell.angle_gamma   90.00
#
_symmetry.space_group_name_H-M   'P 1'
#
loop_
_entity.id
_entity.type
_entity.pdbx_description
1 polymer ?
#
loop_
_entity_poly.entity_id
_entity_poly.type
_entity_poly.pdbx_seq_one_letter_code
_entity_poly.pdbx_strand_id
1 'polypeptide(L)'
;IKEYSFEAGGPYTPSNIDPWSIIGDESSIYVKTERASCFSRNMVALRMEILCAKCPAGGVGIYNPGFWGMNIEEGKSYNLVMYIRSLESVELTASLTCSDGLQNIAAAVIVDTNVSDWRKIQMQLLAKVTCRTSRLELTTSKRGVIWIDQVSLIPSDTYKGHGFRKELIHMLVDLKPRFLRFPGGTFVEGILLRNAFRWRETIGPWEERPGHYGDVWNYWTDDGLGYYELLQLAEDLGAEPIWVFNAGISRNDQVDTTAIAPFVKDVLDSLEFARGSAKSTWGSVRAAMGHPERFQLKYVAVGNEDCDNTKPFYQGHYLKFYNAIREAYPDIQIISNCDGSSEPLDHPADLYDFHIYNSADDLFLKKDTFSRTSRTGPKVFVSEYAVHVDGDTSKGSLQASLAEAAFLIGLEVNSDIVHMASYAPLFVNDNDRKWTPDAIVFNSWQQYGTPSYWMQTFFGESSGAVIHPVRLNSSYSGSLAASAITWRDNEDIFLRIKIVNFGPNTVNLTLSATGLEAGVDTSRSAVTVLTSN
;
A
#
# COMPACT_ATOMS: atom_id res chain seq x y z
N ILE A 1 -6.13 -5.96 -14.02
CA ILE A 1 -7.22 -6.99 -14.06
C ILE A 1 -7.23 -7.69 -12.70
N LYS A 2 -8.40 -8.09 -12.18
CA LYS A 2 -8.45 -8.88 -10.93
C LYS A 2 -8.37 -10.36 -11.29
N GLU A 3 -7.55 -11.13 -10.59
CA GLU A 3 -7.30 -12.55 -10.90
C GLU A 3 -6.70 -12.76 -12.30
N TYR A 4 -5.53 -12.16 -12.57
CA TYR A 4 -4.96 -12.13 -13.91
C TYR A 4 -4.40 -13.49 -14.38
N SER A 5 -4.04 -14.36 -13.46
CA SER A 5 -3.30 -15.61 -13.71
C SER A 5 -4.02 -16.85 -13.17
N PHE A 6 -5.28 -16.72 -12.75
CA PHE A 6 -6.15 -17.83 -12.38
C PHE A 6 -5.59 -18.71 -11.23
N GLU A 7 -4.84 -18.09 -10.32
CA GLU A 7 -4.15 -18.69 -9.17
C GLU A 7 -5.01 -18.74 -7.90
N ALA A 8 -6.09 -17.95 -7.82
CA ALA A 8 -7.02 -17.95 -6.71
C ALA A 8 -7.63 -19.33 -6.51
N GLY A 9 -7.37 -19.90 -5.32
CA GLY A 9 -7.69 -21.28 -4.96
C GLY A 9 -6.44 -22.16 -4.80
N GLY A 10 -5.28 -21.66 -5.19
CA GLY A 10 -3.99 -22.35 -5.08
C GLY A 10 -3.94 -23.63 -5.91
N PRO A 11 -2.89 -24.46 -5.74
CA PRO A 11 -2.72 -25.68 -6.54
C PRO A 11 -3.80 -26.74 -6.27
N TYR A 12 -4.58 -26.61 -5.20
CA TYR A 12 -5.52 -27.63 -4.72
C TYR A 12 -7.00 -27.34 -5.05
N THR A 13 -7.35 -26.12 -5.47
CA THR A 13 -8.75 -25.75 -5.80
C THR A 13 -8.89 -25.27 -7.26
N PRO A 14 -8.59 -26.10 -8.27
CA PRO A 14 -8.45 -25.68 -9.67
C PRO A 14 -9.79 -25.49 -10.41
N SER A 15 -10.81 -24.87 -9.80
CA SER A 15 -12.13 -24.72 -10.43
C SER A 15 -12.85 -23.41 -10.12
N ASN A 16 -12.13 -22.34 -9.79
CA ASN A 16 -12.74 -21.02 -9.69
C ASN A 16 -12.15 -20.09 -10.75
N ILE A 17 -13.03 -19.51 -11.57
CA ILE A 17 -12.63 -18.45 -12.50
C ILE A 17 -13.00 -17.05 -11.98
N ASP A 18 -13.65 -16.94 -10.81
CA ASP A 18 -14.02 -15.64 -10.23
C ASP A 18 -12.82 -14.67 -10.16
N PRO A 19 -12.97 -13.41 -10.57
CA PRO A 19 -14.19 -12.72 -10.98
C PRO A 19 -14.47 -12.81 -12.49
N TRP A 20 -13.77 -13.66 -13.24
CA TRP A 20 -14.09 -13.92 -14.63
C TRP A 20 -15.46 -14.58 -14.75
N SER A 21 -16.14 -14.27 -15.84
CA SER A 21 -17.48 -14.78 -16.14
C SER A 21 -17.61 -15.13 -17.61
N ILE A 22 -18.53 -16.04 -17.93
CA ILE A 22 -18.72 -16.58 -19.28
C ILE A 22 -19.62 -15.64 -20.11
N ILE A 23 -19.25 -15.45 -21.38
CA ILE A 23 -20.11 -14.87 -22.43
C ILE A 23 -20.60 -16.02 -23.31
N GLY A 24 -21.90 -16.30 -23.27
CA GLY A 24 -22.50 -17.46 -23.92
C GLY A 24 -23.15 -18.40 -22.89
N ASP A 25 -23.60 -19.56 -23.37
CA ASP A 25 -24.19 -20.62 -22.55
C ASP A 25 -23.45 -21.96 -22.72
N GLU A 26 -23.82 -22.95 -21.91
CA GLU A 26 -23.21 -24.29 -21.91
C GLU A 26 -23.32 -25.03 -23.25
N SER A 27 -24.24 -24.64 -24.14
CA SER A 27 -24.34 -25.22 -25.49
C SER A 27 -23.30 -24.65 -26.46
N SER A 28 -22.72 -23.51 -26.10
CA SER A 28 -21.87 -22.70 -26.97
C SER A 28 -20.41 -22.64 -26.53
N ILE A 29 -20.14 -22.74 -25.22
CA ILE A 29 -18.81 -22.60 -24.64
C ILE A 29 -18.70 -23.39 -23.33
N TYR A 30 -17.54 -24.00 -23.11
CA TYR A 30 -17.16 -24.63 -21.86
C TYR A 30 -15.85 -24.02 -21.34
N VAL A 31 -15.88 -23.48 -20.12
CA VAL A 31 -14.73 -22.82 -19.48
C VAL A 31 -14.36 -23.53 -18.20
N LYS A 32 -13.07 -23.79 -18.01
CA LYS A 32 -12.50 -24.33 -16.77
C LYS A 32 -11.06 -23.87 -16.60
N THR A 33 -10.50 -24.05 -15.41
CA THR A 33 -9.06 -23.94 -15.15
C THR A 33 -8.40 -25.32 -15.17
N GLU A 34 -7.15 -25.40 -15.61
CA GLU A 34 -6.35 -26.63 -15.55
C GLU A 34 -4.84 -26.35 -15.43
N ARG A 35 -4.08 -27.36 -15.02
CA ARG A 35 -2.63 -27.27 -14.85
C ARG A 35 -1.88 -27.33 -16.19
N ALA A 36 -2.00 -26.28 -16.99
CA ALA A 36 -1.45 -26.22 -18.35
C ALA A 36 -0.50 -25.04 -18.60
N SER A 37 -0.34 -24.13 -17.63
CA SER A 37 0.50 -22.95 -17.78
C SER A 37 1.96 -23.31 -18.07
N CYS A 38 2.66 -22.43 -18.80
CA CYS A 38 4.11 -22.50 -18.97
C CYS A 38 4.88 -21.99 -17.73
N PHE A 39 4.22 -21.32 -16.79
CA PHE A 39 4.85 -20.77 -15.60
C PHE A 39 4.92 -21.83 -14.50
N SER A 40 6.15 -22.18 -14.09
CA SER A 40 6.35 -23.24 -13.09
C SER A 40 5.85 -22.87 -11.70
N ARG A 41 5.79 -21.56 -11.40
CA ARG A 41 5.37 -21.00 -10.11
C ARG A 41 3.86 -20.79 -10.00
N ASN A 42 3.19 -20.64 -11.15
CA ASN A 42 1.74 -20.73 -11.25
C ASN A 42 1.38 -21.61 -12.45
N MET A 43 1.06 -22.88 -12.18
CA MET A 43 0.79 -23.86 -13.22
C MET A 43 -0.64 -23.79 -13.78
N VAL A 44 -1.51 -22.94 -13.21
CA VAL A 44 -2.93 -22.88 -13.57
C VAL A 44 -3.12 -21.95 -14.76
N ALA A 45 -3.93 -22.39 -15.74
CA ALA A 45 -4.36 -21.57 -16.85
C ALA A 45 -5.85 -21.78 -17.12
N LEU A 46 -6.51 -20.76 -17.68
CA LEU A 46 -7.89 -20.88 -18.12
C LEU A 46 -7.93 -21.58 -19.48
N ARG A 47 -8.79 -22.59 -19.59
CA ARG A 47 -9.12 -23.28 -20.84
C ARG A 47 -10.54 -22.94 -21.27
N MET A 48 -10.64 -22.38 -22.46
CA MET A 48 -11.89 -22.05 -23.14
C MET A 48 -12.09 -23.01 -24.33
N GLU A 49 -13.18 -23.77 -24.31
CA GLU A 49 -13.58 -24.65 -25.41
C GLU A 49 -14.86 -24.15 -26.06
N ILE A 50 -14.77 -23.82 -27.33
CA ILE A 50 -15.85 -23.24 -28.11
C ILE A 50 -16.58 -24.37 -28.82
N LEU A 51 -17.86 -24.53 -28.50
CA LEU A 51 -18.69 -25.65 -28.94
C LEU A 51 -19.57 -25.27 -30.14
N CYS A 52 -19.96 -24.01 -30.25
CA CYS A 52 -20.85 -23.53 -31.30
C CYS A 52 -20.19 -23.61 -32.69
N ALA A 53 -20.91 -24.22 -33.65
CA ALA A 53 -20.55 -24.15 -35.08
C ALA A 53 -21.02 -22.84 -35.73
N LYS A 54 -22.10 -22.25 -35.18
CA LYS A 54 -22.60 -20.91 -35.52
C LYS A 54 -22.81 -20.17 -34.20
N CYS A 55 -21.79 -19.45 -33.76
CA CYS A 55 -21.85 -18.70 -32.52
C CYS A 55 -22.78 -17.48 -32.66
N PRO A 56 -23.35 -16.99 -31.54
CA PRO A 56 -24.12 -15.74 -31.53
C PRO A 56 -23.33 -14.55 -32.10
N ALA A 57 -24.05 -13.49 -32.49
CA ALA A 57 -23.42 -12.24 -32.89
C ALA A 57 -22.59 -11.68 -31.72
N GLY A 58 -21.33 -11.30 -31.97
CA GLY A 58 -20.37 -10.90 -30.94
C GLY A 58 -19.49 -12.05 -30.41
N GLY A 59 -19.80 -13.30 -30.78
CA GLY A 59 -19.05 -14.48 -30.36
C GLY A 59 -19.39 -14.96 -28.95
N VAL A 60 -18.62 -15.93 -28.47
CA VAL A 60 -18.66 -16.45 -27.10
C VAL A 60 -17.27 -16.31 -26.47
N GLY A 61 -17.20 -16.31 -25.14
CA GLY A 61 -15.92 -16.10 -24.48
C GLY A 61 -16.00 -15.91 -22.97
N ILE A 62 -15.12 -15.05 -22.47
CA ILE A 62 -15.06 -14.67 -21.06
C ILE A 62 -14.94 -13.16 -20.91
N TYR A 63 -15.29 -12.65 -19.74
CA TYR A 63 -15.00 -11.26 -19.36
C TYR A 63 -14.49 -11.14 -17.93
N ASN A 64 -13.75 -10.08 -17.66
CA ASN A 64 -13.28 -9.68 -16.33
C ASN A 64 -13.75 -8.26 -16.00
N PRO A 65 -14.43 -8.04 -14.87
CA PRO A 65 -14.90 -6.71 -14.46
C PRO A 65 -13.80 -5.84 -13.85
N GLY A 66 -12.58 -6.35 -13.65
CA GLY A 66 -11.54 -5.69 -12.87
C GLY A 66 -11.89 -5.63 -11.38
N PHE A 67 -11.40 -4.60 -10.69
CA PHE A 67 -11.71 -4.35 -9.29
C PHE A 67 -12.99 -3.51 -9.18
N TRP A 68 -14.15 -4.18 -9.32
CA TRP A 68 -15.50 -3.58 -9.34
C TRP A 68 -15.68 -2.53 -10.45
N GLY A 69 -15.15 -2.82 -11.63
CA GLY A 69 -15.16 -1.95 -12.80
C GLY A 69 -13.78 -1.42 -13.16
N MET A 70 -13.64 -0.99 -14.41
CA MET A 70 -12.44 -0.33 -14.92
C MET A 70 -12.80 1.06 -15.46
N ASN A 71 -12.07 2.09 -15.02
CA ASN A 71 -12.20 3.42 -15.57
C ASN A 71 -11.43 3.54 -16.88
N ILE A 72 -12.17 3.45 -17.98
CA ILE A 72 -11.64 3.61 -19.33
C ILE A 72 -12.04 4.99 -19.82
N GLU A 73 -11.09 5.76 -20.32
CA GLU A 73 -11.28 7.16 -20.71
C GLU A 73 -11.00 7.34 -22.19
N GLU A 74 -11.88 8.09 -22.86
CA GLU A 74 -11.76 8.41 -24.28
C GLU A 74 -10.38 8.99 -24.62
N GLY A 75 -9.80 8.51 -25.72
CA GLY A 75 -8.50 8.96 -26.21
C GLY A 75 -7.30 8.38 -25.47
N LYS A 76 -7.48 7.67 -24.34
CA LYS A 76 -6.39 6.97 -23.65
C LYS A 76 -6.18 5.57 -24.23
N SER A 77 -4.93 5.11 -24.15
CA SER A 77 -4.53 3.76 -24.53
C SER A 77 -4.30 2.88 -23.31
N TYR A 78 -4.60 1.59 -23.46
CA TYR A 78 -4.45 0.57 -22.43
C TYR A 78 -3.64 -0.59 -23.01
N ASN A 79 -2.55 -0.94 -22.34
CA ASN A 79 -1.65 -2.02 -22.75
C ASN A 79 -2.23 -3.35 -22.25
N LEU A 80 -2.67 -4.20 -23.17
CA LEU A 80 -3.09 -5.57 -22.88
C LEU A 80 -1.91 -6.52 -23.15
N VAL A 81 -1.60 -7.34 -22.16
CA VAL A 81 -0.65 -8.45 -22.24
C VAL A 81 -1.36 -9.72 -21.81
N MET A 82 -1.17 -10.80 -22.54
CA MET A 82 -1.63 -12.13 -22.14
C MET A 82 -0.79 -13.21 -22.79
N TYR A 83 -0.86 -14.42 -22.26
CA TYR A 83 -0.30 -15.60 -22.86
C TYR A 83 -1.42 -16.46 -23.41
N ILE A 84 -1.27 -16.93 -24.64
CA ILE A 84 -2.25 -17.83 -25.28
C ILE A 84 -1.58 -19.08 -25.82
N ARG A 85 -2.35 -20.16 -25.86
CA ARG A 85 -2.01 -21.41 -26.54
C ARG A 85 -3.27 -21.99 -27.17
N SER A 86 -3.15 -22.67 -28.30
CA SER A 86 -4.23 -23.39 -28.95
C SER A 86 -3.68 -24.53 -29.82
N LEU A 87 -4.50 -25.56 -30.06
CA LEU A 87 -4.16 -26.64 -30.98
C LEU A 87 -4.32 -26.23 -32.46
N GLU A 88 -5.08 -25.16 -32.69
CA GLU A 88 -5.41 -24.65 -34.01
C GLU A 88 -5.05 -23.16 -34.10
N SER A 89 -5.25 -22.54 -35.25
CA SER A 89 -5.11 -21.09 -35.36
C SER A 89 -6.18 -20.38 -34.52
N VAL A 90 -5.81 -19.29 -33.87
CA VAL A 90 -6.69 -18.49 -33.03
C VAL A 90 -7.19 -17.27 -33.81
N GLU A 91 -8.46 -16.97 -33.62
CA GLU A 91 -9.08 -15.68 -33.95
C GLU A 91 -9.84 -15.22 -32.71
N LEU A 92 -9.25 -14.33 -31.92
CA LEU A 92 -9.79 -13.86 -30.64
C LEU A 92 -9.94 -12.34 -30.69
N THR A 93 -11.04 -11.79 -30.22
CA THR A 93 -11.24 -10.35 -30.09
C THR A 93 -11.09 -9.97 -28.62
N ALA A 94 -10.15 -9.09 -28.34
CA ALA A 94 -10.04 -8.43 -27.05
C ALA A 94 -10.81 -7.09 -27.11
N SER A 95 -11.79 -6.91 -26.24
CA SER A 95 -12.61 -5.71 -26.19
C SER A 95 -12.67 -5.10 -24.79
N LEU A 96 -12.69 -3.78 -24.71
CA LEU A 96 -13.19 -3.06 -23.56
C LEU A 96 -14.64 -2.70 -23.83
N THR A 97 -15.54 -3.08 -22.93
CA THR A 97 -16.96 -2.74 -23.00
C THR A 97 -17.41 -2.10 -21.69
N CYS A 98 -18.51 -1.34 -21.71
CA CYS A 98 -19.16 -0.95 -20.46
C CYS A 98 -19.69 -2.19 -19.71
N SER A 99 -20.06 -2.03 -18.44
CA SER A 99 -20.48 -3.13 -17.56
C SER A 99 -21.58 -4.04 -18.14
N ASP A 100 -22.44 -3.51 -19.00
CA ASP A 100 -23.52 -4.24 -19.67
C ASP A 100 -23.07 -5.06 -20.90
N GLY A 101 -21.86 -4.83 -21.41
CA GLY A 101 -21.33 -5.45 -22.63
C GLY A 101 -21.89 -4.88 -23.94
N LEU A 102 -22.81 -3.90 -23.88
CA LEU A 102 -23.49 -3.39 -25.08
C LEU A 102 -22.68 -2.31 -25.78
N GLN A 103 -22.00 -1.47 -25.02
CA GLN A 103 -21.17 -0.41 -25.55
C GLN A 103 -19.72 -0.86 -25.69
N ASN A 104 -19.27 -1.07 -26.93
CA ASN A 104 -17.86 -1.30 -27.23
C ASN A 104 -17.08 0.02 -27.12
N ILE A 105 -16.05 0.02 -26.29
CA ILE A 105 -15.19 1.17 -25.99
C ILE A 105 -13.89 1.10 -26.80
N ALA A 106 -13.31 -0.09 -26.88
CA ALA A 106 -12.14 -0.41 -27.69
C ALA A 106 -12.19 -1.88 -28.08
N ALA A 107 -11.62 -2.23 -29.23
CA ALA A 107 -11.46 -3.62 -29.65
C ALA A 107 -10.21 -3.79 -30.48
N ALA A 108 -9.58 -4.97 -30.35
CA ALA A 108 -8.52 -5.43 -31.23
C ALA A 108 -8.70 -6.93 -31.51
N VAL A 109 -8.45 -7.31 -32.76
CA VAL A 109 -8.52 -8.71 -33.21
C VAL A 109 -7.12 -9.31 -33.18
N ILE A 110 -7.01 -10.49 -32.57
CA ILE A 110 -5.82 -11.32 -32.49
C ILE A 110 -6.02 -12.48 -33.45
N VAL A 111 -5.21 -12.50 -34.51
CA VAL A 111 -5.13 -13.64 -35.43
C VAL A 111 -3.73 -14.20 -35.33
N ASP A 112 -3.59 -15.44 -34.87
CA ASP A 112 -2.30 -16.10 -34.74
C ASP A 112 -2.39 -17.58 -35.15
N THR A 113 -1.44 -18.02 -35.96
CA THR A 113 -1.33 -19.41 -36.43
C THR A 113 -0.22 -20.18 -35.73
N ASN A 114 0.61 -19.54 -34.91
CA ASN A 114 1.81 -20.10 -34.28
C ASN A 114 1.66 -20.17 -32.75
N VAL A 115 0.54 -20.75 -32.31
CA VAL A 115 0.11 -20.82 -30.90
C VAL A 115 0.03 -22.26 -30.37
N SER A 116 0.66 -23.22 -31.05
CA SER A 116 0.77 -24.61 -30.56
C SER A 116 1.50 -24.70 -29.21
N ASP A 117 2.46 -23.80 -29.03
CA ASP A 117 3.13 -23.50 -27.77
C ASP A 117 2.64 -22.15 -27.20
N TRP A 118 2.87 -21.92 -25.91
CA TRP A 118 2.51 -20.67 -25.25
C TRP A 118 3.18 -19.46 -25.90
N ARG A 119 2.37 -18.46 -26.25
CA ARG A 119 2.80 -17.21 -26.87
C ARG A 119 2.35 -16.00 -26.06
N LYS A 120 3.29 -15.10 -25.78
CA LYS A 120 2.98 -13.76 -25.26
C LYS A 120 2.39 -12.91 -26.39
N ILE A 121 1.20 -12.40 -26.14
CA ILE A 121 0.47 -11.46 -27.00
C ILE A 121 0.47 -10.11 -26.30
N GLN A 122 0.82 -9.06 -27.06
CA GLN A 122 0.84 -7.69 -26.56
C GLN A 122 0.16 -6.78 -27.57
N MET A 123 -0.75 -5.93 -27.10
CA MET A 123 -1.42 -4.92 -27.94
C MET A 123 -1.84 -3.71 -27.12
N GLN A 124 -2.23 -2.65 -27.84
CA GLN A 124 -2.83 -1.46 -27.25
C GLN A 124 -4.29 -1.35 -27.67
N LEU A 125 -5.15 -1.12 -26.68
CA LEU A 125 -6.56 -0.80 -26.86
C LEU A 125 -6.72 0.71 -26.72
N LEU A 126 -7.05 1.40 -27.81
CA LEU A 126 -7.34 2.84 -27.81
C LEU A 126 -8.83 3.06 -27.57
N ALA A 127 -9.16 3.65 -26.42
CA ALA A 127 -10.53 3.92 -26.03
C ALA A 127 -11.17 5.01 -26.90
N LYS A 128 -12.35 4.73 -27.43
CA LYS A 128 -13.16 5.66 -28.23
C LYS A 128 -14.22 6.40 -27.44
N VAL A 129 -14.53 5.93 -26.23
CA VAL A 129 -15.53 6.53 -25.34
C VAL A 129 -15.09 6.34 -23.90
N THR A 130 -15.49 7.24 -23.00
CA THR A 130 -15.28 7.10 -21.56
C THR A 130 -16.35 6.20 -20.94
N CYS A 131 -15.95 5.21 -20.13
CA CYS A 131 -16.84 4.42 -19.29
C CYS A 131 -16.15 4.05 -17.97
N ARG A 132 -16.80 4.39 -16.86
CA ARG A 132 -16.25 4.27 -15.51
C ARG A 132 -16.36 2.87 -14.90
N THR A 133 -17.24 2.04 -15.48
CA THR A 133 -17.59 0.70 -15.01
C THR A 133 -17.32 -0.34 -16.09
N SER A 134 -16.17 -0.23 -16.77
CA SER A 134 -15.86 -1.10 -17.91
C SER A 134 -15.42 -2.51 -17.49
N ARG A 135 -15.47 -3.44 -18.44
CA ARG A 135 -14.95 -4.82 -18.34
C ARG A 135 -14.08 -5.15 -19.56
N LEU A 136 -13.17 -6.10 -19.41
CA LEU A 136 -12.36 -6.67 -20.50
C LEU A 136 -13.05 -7.94 -20.97
N GLU A 137 -13.33 -8.06 -22.25
CA GLU A 137 -13.91 -9.25 -22.88
C GLU A 137 -12.90 -9.88 -23.83
N LEU A 138 -12.82 -11.21 -23.80
CA LEU A 138 -12.05 -12.02 -24.74
C LEU A 138 -13.03 -12.98 -25.42
N THR A 139 -13.41 -12.68 -26.68
CA THR A 139 -14.46 -13.43 -27.40
C THR A 139 -14.01 -13.95 -28.75
N THR A 140 -14.63 -15.04 -29.20
CA THR A 140 -14.40 -15.62 -30.53
C THR A 140 -15.67 -16.26 -31.08
N SER A 141 -15.76 -16.32 -32.41
CA SER A 141 -16.77 -17.10 -33.12
C SER A 141 -16.20 -18.37 -33.74
N LYS A 142 -14.90 -18.62 -33.53
CA LYS A 142 -14.19 -19.76 -34.10
C LYS A 142 -14.23 -20.92 -33.13
N ARG A 143 -14.75 -22.06 -33.59
CA ARG A 143 -14.72 -23.31 -32.86
C ARG A 143 -13.27 -23.73 -32.59
N GLY A 144 -12.99 -24.25 -31.41
CA GLY A 144 -11.64 -24.68 -31.02
C GLY A 144 -11.42 -24.64 -29.51
N VAL A 145 -10.17 -24.84 -29.12
CA VAL A 145 -9.74 -24.77 -27.71
C VAL A 145 -8.65 -23.72 -27.58
N ILE A 146 -8.81 -22.79 -26.65
CA ILE A 146 -7.85 -21.72 -26.36
C ILE A 146 -7.53 -21.78 -24.86
N TRP A 147 -6.24 -21.86 -24.55
CA TRP A 147 -5.72 -21.61 -23.21
C TRP A 147 -5.27 -20.16 -23.11
N ILE A 148 -5.57 -19.54 -21.97
CA ILE A 148 -5.26 -18.15 -21.66
C ILE A 148 -4.62 -18.11 -20.28
N ASP A 149 -3.57 -17.31 -20.15
CA ASP A 149 -2.86 -17.10 -18.89
C ASP A 149 -2.28 -15.67 -18.81
N GLN A 150 -1.95 -15.22 -17.60
CA GLN A 150 -1.23 -13.97 -17.32
C GLN A 150 -1.85 -12.75 -18.03
N VAL A 151 -3.13 -12.48 -17.81
CA VAL A 151 -3.88 -11.40 -18.48
C VAL A 151 -3.76 -10.07 -17.74
N SER A 152 -2.87 -9.21 -18.19
CA SER A 152 -2.65 -7.87 -17.62
C SER A 152 -3.19 -6.77 -18.54
N LEU A 153 -3.89 -5.81 -17.96
CA LEU A 153 -4.36 -4.60 -18.63
C LEU A 153 -3.97 -3.39 -17.78
N ILE A 154 -3.02 -2.60 -18.27
CA ILE A 154 -2.47 -1.43 -17.57
C ILE A 154 -2.67 -0.18 -18.45
N PRO A 155 -3.16 0.95 -17.91
CA PRO A 155 -3.16 2.22 -18.65
C PRO A 155 -1.76 2.55 -19.18
N SER A 156 -1.64 3.04 -20.42
CA SER A 156 -0.32 3.40 -20.95
C SER A 156 0.31 4.59 -20.20
N ASP A 157 -0.51 5.40 -19.55
CA ASP A 157 -0.13 6.60 -18.81
C ASP A 157 -0.28 6.35 -17.29
N THR A 158 0.79 5.83 -16.69
CA THR A 158 0.92 5.58 -15.24
C THR A 158 1.86 6.59 -14.60
N TYR A 159 1.83 6.72 -13.27
CA TYR A 159 2.69 7.69 -12.58
C TYR A 159 4.16 7.37 -12.87
N LYS A 160 4.85 8.32 -13.51
CA LYS A 160 6.23 8.21 -14.00
C LYS A 160 6.50 6.99 -14.91
N GLY A 161 5.46 6.33 -15.43
CA GLY A 161 5.61 5.09 -16.21
C GLY A 161 5.88 3.84 -15.36
N HIS A 162 5.78 3.90 -14.04
CA HIS A 162 6.13 2.80 -13.12
C HIS A 162 4.93 1.92 -12.72
N GLY A 163 3.77 2.04 -13.39
CA GLY A 163 2.62 1.17 -13.14
C GLY A 163 1.61 1.69 -12.11
N PHE A 164 1.94 2.74 -11.34
CA PHE A 164 1.02 3.27 -10.33
C PHE A 164 -0.12 4.11 -10.92
N ARG A 165 -1.29 4.02 -10.26
CA ARG A 165 -2.43 4.87 -10.54
C ARG A 165 -2.15 6.32 -10.14
N LYS A 166 -2.09 7.21 -11.14
CA LYS A 166 -1.64 8.60 -10.97
C LYS A 166 -2.41 9.37 -9.92
N GLU A 167 -3.72 9.24 -9.91
CA GLU A 167 -4.59 10.03 -9.04
C GLU A 167 -4.36 9.69 -7.57
N LEU A 168 -4.08 8.43 -7.26
CA LEU A 168 -3.75 8.01 -5.89
C LEU A 168 -2.35 8.47 -5.49
N ILE A 169 -1.37 8.39 -6.40
CA ILE A 169 -0.02 8.86 -6.09
C ILE A 169 0.03 10.37 -5.93
N HIS A 170 -0.74 11.14 -6.71
CA HIS A 170 -0.83 12.59 -6.51
C HIS A 170 -1.35 12.95 -5.11
N MET A 171 -2.34 12.21 -4.59
CA MET A 171 -2.78 12.41 -3.20
C MET A 171 -1.66 12.14 -2.18
N LEU A 172 -0.75 11.21 -2.45
CA LEU A 172 0.44 10.99 -1.61
C LEU A 172 1.47 12.11 -1.77
N VAL A 173 1.71 12.59 -2.99
CA VAL A 173 2.61 13.73 -3.26
C VAL A 173 2.14 14.97 -2.50
N ASP A 174 0.83 15.21 -2.43
CA ASP A 174 0.24 16.34 -1.71
C ASP A 174 0.44 16.26 -0.19
N LEU A 175 0.53 15.04 0.38
CA LEU A 175 0.91 14.84 1.79
C LEU A 175 2.38 15.14 2.07
N LYS A 176 3.24 15.15 1.04
CA LYS A 176 4.70 15.32 1.13
C LYS A 176 5.34 14.40 2.18
N PRO A 177 5.10 13.07 2.13
CA PRO A 177 5.60 12.14 3.13
C PRO A 177 7.13 12.15 3.18
N ARG A 178 7.69 12.03 4.39
CA ARG A 178 9.14 11.88 4.58
C ARG A 178 9.61 10.44 4.59
N PHE A 179 8.70 9.50 4.80
CA PHE A 179 8.99 8.08 4.79
C PHE A 179 7.80 7.28 4.25
N LEU A 180 8.06 6.03 3.87
CA LEU A 180 7.06 5.05 3.48
C LEU A 180 7.33 3.74 4.22
N ARG A 181 6.44 3.35 5.16
CA ARG A 181 6.48 2.04 5.83
C ARG A 181 5.78 1.00 4.97
N PHE A 182 6.50 -0.07 4.61
CA PHE A 182 5.97 -1.12 3.74
C PHE A 182 6.70 -2.47 3.95
N PRO A 183 6.11 -3.59 3.52
CA PRO A 183 4.73 -3.75 3.06
C PRO A 183 3.76 -3.71 4.25
N GLY A 184 4.29 -3.76 5.48
CA GLY A 184 3.71 -3.23 6.70
C GLY A 184 2.52 -3.98 7.26
N GLY A 185 2.28 -3.74 8.54
CA GLY A 185 1.14 -4.31 9.26
C GLY A 185 1.12 -5.84 9.22
N THR A 186 -0.09 -6.34 9.43
CA THR A 186 -0.38 -7.77 9.52
C THR A 186 -0.19 -8.54 8.21
N PHE A 187 -0.05 -7.83 7.09
CA PHE A 187 0.24 -8.42 5.78
C PHE A 187 1.63 -9.10 5.75
N VAL A 188 2.59 -8.57 6.51
CA VAL A 188 3.93 -9.17 6.64
C VAL A 188 3.91 -10.48 7.46
N GLU A 189 3.01 -10.57 8.43
CA GLU A 189 2.89 -11.70 9.36
C GLU A 189 2.12 -12.88 8.76
N GLY A 190 0.95 -12.61 8.18
CA GLY A 190 -0.07 -13.62 7.91
C GLY A 190 -0.74 -14.16 9.20
N ILE A 191 -1.87 -14.86 9.05
CA ILE A 191 -2.44 -15.68 10.12
C ILE A 191 -1.53 -16.90 10.35
N LEU A 192 -1.07 -17.50 9.26
CA LEU A 192 -0.12 -18.61 9.26
C LEU A 192 1.18 -18.23 8.55
N LEU A 193 2.32 -18.69 9.03
CA LEU A 193 3.63 -18.36 8.45
C LEU A 193 3.78 -18.74 6.97
N ARG A 194 3.02 -19.74 6.49
CA ARG A 194 2.99 -20.14 5.08
C ARG A 194 2.40 -19.08 4.15
N ASN A 195 1.62 -18.16 4.71
CA ASN A 195 0.92 -17.08 4.02
C ASN A 195 1.58 -15.71 4.29
N ALA A 196 2.71 -15.68 4.99
CA ALA A 196 3.47 -14.46 5.25
C ALA A 196 4.11 -13.93 3.96
N PHE A 197 4.23 -12.60 3.84
CA PHE A 197 4.91 -11.95 2.72
C PHE A 197 6.35 -12.45 2.52
N ARG A 198 6.71 -12.80 1.28
CA ARG A 198 8.06 -13.27 0.89
C ARG A 198 8.66 -12.37 -0.18
N TRP A 199 9.53 -11.45 0.20
CA TRP A 199 10.07 -10.42 -0.70
C TRP A 199 10.67 -10.97 -2.00
N ARG A 200 11.35 -12.12 -1.96
CA ARG A 200 11.95 -12.76 -3.15
C ARG A 200 10.94 -13.24 -4.17
N GLU A 201 9.74 -13.56 -3.73
CA GLU A 201 8.65 -14.00 -4.59
C GLU A 201 7.99 -12.80 -5.29
N THR A 202 8.32 -11.59 -4.84
CA THR A 202 7.76 -10.32 -5.32
C THR A 202 8.70 -9.53 -6.23
N ILE A 203 9.82 -10.11 -6.66
CA ILE A 203 10.80 -9.49 -7.56
C ILE A 203 10.95 -10.29 -8.84
N GLY A 204 11.55 -9.68 -9.86
CA GLY A 204 11.65 -10.24 -11.21
C GLY A 204 10.38 -10.00 -12.05
N PRO A 205 10.26 -10.69 -13.20
CA PRO A 205 9.11 -10.57 -14.09
C PRO A 205 7.79 -10.85 -13.35
N TRP A 206 6.79 -10.01 -13.55
CA TRP A 206 5.51 -10.11 -12.84
C TRP A 206 4.78 -11.42 -13.18
N GLU A 207 4.93 -11.91 -14.42
CA GLU A 207 4.32 -13.15 -14.88
C GLU A 207 4.88 -14.42 -14.20
N GLU A 208 6.02 -14.30 -13.50
CA GLU A 208 6.67 -15.40 -12.76
C GLU A 208 6.43 -15.32 -11.24
N ARG A 209 5.70 -14.31 -10.76
CA ARG A 209 5.41 -14.13 -9.34
C ARG A 209 4.25 -15.05 -8.96
N PRO A 210 4.38 -15.88 -7.92
CA PRO A 210 3.35 -16.85 -7.55
C PRO A 210 2.14 -16.22 -6.84
N GLY A 211 2.26 -14.96 -6.39
CA GLY A 211 1.33 -14.37 -5.44
C GLY A 211 1.30 -15.14 -4.11
N HIS A 212 0.40 -14.73 -3.23
CA HIS A 212 0.05 -15.52 -2.04
C HIS A 212 -1.35 -15.16 -1.52
N TYR A 213 -1.88 -16.02 -0.65
CA TYR A 213 -3.14 -15.74 0.01
C TYR A 213 -2.92 -14.85 1.24
N GLY A 214 -3.35 -13.60 1.17
CA GLY A 214 -3.36 -12.66 2.31
C GLY A 214 -4.48 -13.02 3.28
N ASP A 215 -4.27 -14.07 4.08
CA ASP A 215 -5.27 -14.65 4.97
C ASP A 215 -5.81 -13.71 6.06
N VAL A 216 -5.03 -12.71 6.48
CA VAL A 216 -5.51 -11.66 7.41
C VAL A 216 -6.58 -10.78 6.78
N TRP A 217 -6.41 -10.45 5.50
CA TRP A 217 -7.31 -9.55 4.76
C TRP A 217 -8.29 -10.29 3.85
N ASN A 218 -8.18 -11.61 3.79
CA ASN A 218 -9.05 -12.54 3.11
C ASN A 218 -9.19 -12.26 1.60
N TYR A 219 -8.05 -12.05 0.93
CA TYR A 219 -7.94 -11.97 -0.52
C TYR A 219 -6.60 -12.51 -1.03
N TRP A 220 -6.57 -12.91 -2.30
CA TRP A 220 -5.33 -13.31 -2.97
C TRP A 220 -4.58 -12.07 -3.47
N THR A 221 -3.30 -11.95 -3.12
CA THR A 221 -2.40 -10.93 -3.66
C THR A 221 -1.56 -11.55 -4.77
N ASP A 222 -1.42 -10.81 -5.86
CA ASP A 222 -0.62 -11.22 -7.00
C ASP A 222 0.88 -10.89 -6.82
N ASP A 223 1.22 -10.11 -5.80
CA ASP A 223 2.56 -9.59 -5.52
C ASP A 223 3.18 -8.81 -6.68
N GLY A 224 2.35 -8.26 -7.57
CA GLY A 224 2.75 -7.31 -8.61
C GLY A 224 3.23 -5.97 -8.02
N LEU A 225 2.67 -5.57 -6.87
CA LEU A 225 3.21 -4.51 -6.03
C LEU A 225 4.17 -5.11 -5.00
N GLY A 226 5.40 -5.39 -5.44
CA GLY A 226 6.41 -6.09 -4.67
C GLY A 226 7.45 -5.19 -4.00
N TYR A 227 8.52 -5.83 -3.51
CA TYR A 227 9.62 -5.14 -2.82
C TYR A 227 10.27 -4.06 -3.69
N TYR A 228 10.51 -4.36 -4.96
CA TYR A 228 11.11 -3.41 -5.90
C TYR A 228 10.19 -2.22 -6.17
N GLU A 229 8.91 -2.48 -6.45
CA GLU A 229 7.95 -1.42 -6.78
C GLU A 229 7.73 -0.48 -5.58
N LEU A 230 7.70 -0.99 -4.35
CA LEU A 230 7.54 -0.16 -3.15
C LEU A 230 8.80 0.67 -2.81
N LEU A 231 10.00 0.14 -3.06
CA LEU A 231 11.24 0.92 -3.01
C LEU A 231 11.25 2.03 -4.06
N GLN A 232 10.83 1.71 -5.28
CA GLN A 232 10.69 2.68 -6.37
C GLN A 232 9.67 3.78 -6.02
N LEU A 233 8.55 3.41 -5.40
CA LEU A 233 7.54 4.36 -4.95
C LEU A 233 8.08 5.33 -3.89
N ALA A 234 8.85 4.83 -2.92
CA ALA A 234 9.48 5.68 -1.91
C ALA A 234 10.42 6.71 -2.56
N GLU A 235 11.30 6.26 -3.47
CA GLU A 235 12.17 7.15 -4.25
C GLU A 235 11.35 8.17 -5.07
N ASP A 236 10.27 7.72 -5.68
CA ASP A 236 9.41 8.54 -6.51
C ASP A 236 8.68 9.65 -5.77
N LEU A 237 8.38 9.42 -4.49
CA LEU A 237 7.79 10.37 -3.55
C LEU A 237 8.85 11.25 -2.86
N GLY A 238 10.14 10.95 -3.04
CA GLY A 238 11.21 11.59 -2.27
C GLY A 238 11.19 11.22 -0.78
N ALA A 239 10.61 10.07 -0.45
CA ALA A 239 10.44 9.55 0.90
C ALA A 239 11.49 8.47 1.22
N GLU A 240 11.83 8.34 2.50
CA GLU A 240 12.73 7.28 2.96
C GLU A 240 11.95 5.96 3.16
N PRO A 241 12.34 4.86 2.51
CA PRO A 241 11.69 3.57 2.72
C PRO A 241 12.00 3.02 4.12
N ILE A 242 10.97 2.47 4.79
CA ILE A 242 11.08 1.66 6.00
C ILE A 242 10.67 0.24 5.64
N TRP A 243 11.66 -0.66 5.59
CA TRP A 243 11.46 -2.05 5.22
C TRP A 243 11.01 -2.88 6.42
N VAL A 244 9.74 -3.29 6.42
CA VAL A 244 9.14 -4.18 7.42
C VAL A 244 9.22 -5.61 6.90
N PHE A 245 9.81 -6.52 7.69
CA PHE A 245 9.96 -7.91 7.29
C PHE A 245 9.47 -8.88 8.37
N ASN A 246 9.11 -10.09 7.95
CA ASN A 246 8.62 -11.12 8.85
C ASN A 246 9.74 -11.62 9.78
N ALA A 247 9.52 -11.54 11.10
CA ALA A 247 10.49 -11.93 12.12
C ALA A 247 10.45 -13.43 12.46
N GLY A 248 9.98 -14.30 11.55
CA GLY A 248 9.73 -15.71 11.84
C GLY A 248 8.48 -15.93 12.70
N ILE A 249 7.55 -14.98 12.67
CA ILE A 249 6.32 -14.96 13.47
C ILE A 249 5.15 -14.59 12.56
N SER A 250 4.02 -15.24 12.80
CA SER A 250 2.70 -14.93 12.26
C SER A 250 1.73 -14.79 13.43
N ARG A 251 0.45 -14.51 13.17
CA ARG A 251 -0.53 -14.38 14.26
C ARG A 251 -0.77 -15.68 15.04
N ASN A 252 -0.59 -16.85 14.40
CA ASN A 252 -0.82 -18.14 15.04
C ASN A 252 0.42 -19.03 15.17
N ASP A 253 1.44 -18.84 14.32
CA ASP A 253 2.65 -19.66 14.29
C ASP A 253 3.90 -18.81 14.52
N GLN A 254 4.92 -19.43 15.13
CA GLN A 254 6.25 -18.85 15.28
C GLN A 254 7.29 -19.96 15.17
N VAL A 255 8.45 -19.66 14.57
CA VAL A 255 9.58 -20.58 14.58
C VAL A 255 10.32 -20.51 15.90
N ASP A 256 10.97 -21.60 16.30
CA ASP A 256 11.89 -21.57 17.44
C ASP A 256 13.09 -20.67 17.10
N THR A 257 13.60 -19.91 18.08
CA THR A 257 14.75 -19.03 17.89
C THR A 257 16.00 -19.74 17.37
N THR A 258 16.16 -21.04 17.66
CA THR A 258 17.25 -21.86 17.10
C THR A 258 17.13 -22.08 15.58
N ALA A 259 15.93 -21.94 15.02
CA ALA A 259 15.60 -22.12 13.61
C ALA A 259 15.45 -20.80 12.83
N ILE A 260 15.73 -19.64 13.44
CA ILE A 260 15.54 -18.32 12.79
C ILE A 260 16.60 -17.97 11.74
N ALA A 261 17.72 -18.69 11.70
CA ALA A 261 18.86 -18.36 10.85
C ALA A 261 18.53 -18.19 9.33
N PRO A 262 17.65 -19.00 8.71
CA PRO A 262 17.24 -18.79 7.33
C PRO A 262 16.52 -17.45 7.11
N PHE A 263 15.70 -16.99 8.06
CA PHE A 263 15.00 -15.70 7.98
C PHE A 263 16.00 -14.55 8.11
N VAL A 264 16.99 -14.65 9.00
CA VAL A 264 18.07 -13.65 9.12
C VAL A 264 18.83 -13.51 7.81
N LYS A 265 19.20 -14.63 7.18
CA LYS A 265 19.84 -14.60 5.86
C LYS A 265 18.91 -13.97 4.82
N ASP A 266 17.62 -14.30 4.86
CA ASP A 266 16.63 -13.77 3.93
C ASP A 266 16.55 -12.25 3.94
N VAL A 267 16.58 -11.67 5.13
CA VAL A 267 16.60 -10.22 5.33
C VAL A 267 17.91 -9.61 4.87
N LEU A 268 19.07 -10.20 5.20
CA LEU A 268 20.36 -9.68 4.72
C LEU A 268 20.45 -9.67 3.19
N ASP A 269 19.88 -10.68 2.53
CA ASP A 269 19.78 -10.72 1.08
C ASP A 269 18.84 -9.62 0.54
N SER A 270 17.74 -9.28 1.22
CA SER A 270 16.88 -8.13 0.86
C SER A 270 17.62 -6.79 0.99
N LEU A 271 18.47 -6.66 2.01
CA LEU A 271 19.31 -5.47 2.20
C LEU A 271 20.41 -5.39 1.13
N GLU A 272 20.98 -6.53 0.72
CA GLU A 272 21.92 -6.58 -0.40
C GLU A 272 21.20 -6.25 -1.72
N PHE A 273 19.95 -6.67 -1.91
CA PHE A 273 19.14 -6.26 -3.06
C PHE A 273 19.00 -4.75 -3.11
N ALA A 274 18.65 -4.10 -2.00
CA ALA A 274 18.43 -2.65 -1.97
C ALA A 274 19.74 -1.83 -2.03
N ARG A 275 20.76 -2.23 -1.27
CA ARG A 275 21.98 -1.43 -1.02
C ARG A 275 23.27 -2.01 -1.59
N GLY A 276 23.26 -3.25 -2.05
CA GLY A 276 24.42 -3.90 -2.66
C GLY A 276 24.86 -3.22 -3.95
N SER A 277 26.14 -3.37 -4.30
CA SER A 277 26.62 -2.94 -5.62
C SER A 277 25.92 -3.74 -6.72
N ALA A 278 25.77 -3.17 -7.92
CA ALA A 278 25.22 -3.89 -9.08
C ALA A 278 25.98 -5.19 -9.47
N LYS A 279 27.16 -5.44 -8.86
CA LYS A 279 27.97 -6.65 -9.06
C LYS A 279 27.78 -7.71 -7.98
N SER A 280 27.08 -7.39 -6.90
CA SER A 280 26.82 -8.33 -5.82
C SER A 280 25.65 -9.24 -6.18
N THR A 281 25.43 -10.32 -5.43
CA THR A 281 24.44 -11.34 -5.78
C THR A 281 23.06 -10.71 -5.97
N TRP A 282 22.55 -10.03 -4.96
CA TRP A 282 21.23 -9.42 -5.03
C TRP A 282 21.20 -8.03 -5.67
N GLY A 283 22.31 -7.28 -5.59
CA GLY A 283 22.41 -6.00 -6.28
C GLY A 283 22.41 -6.15 -7.81
N SER A 284 22.91 -7.28 -8.35
CA SER A 284 22.82 -7.59 -9.77
C SER A 284 21.39 -7.88 -10.24
N VAL A 285 20.57 -8.48 -9.38
CA VAL A 285 19.14 -8.71 -9.66
C VAL A 285 18.42 -7.37 -9.76
N ARG A 286 18.63 -6.46 -8.80
CA ARG A 286 18.08 -5.09 -8.84
C ARG A 286 18.50 -4.35 -10.12
N ALA A 287 19.78 -4.43 -10.48
CA ALA A 287 20.30 -3.81 -11.69
C ALA A 287 19.67 -4.39 -12.98
N ALA A 288 19.48 -5.71 -13.04
CA ALA A 288 18.81 -6.38 -14.16
C ALA A 288 17.32 -6.02 -14.28
N MET A 289 16.68 -5.65 -13.16
CA MET A 289 15.31 -5.12 -13.14
C MET A 289 15.22 -3.65 -13.58
N GLY A 290 16.34 -3.01 -13.93
CA GLY A 290 16.38 -1.65 -14.49
C GLY A 290 16.85 -0.58 -13.52
N HIS A 291 17.21 -0.92 -12.28
CA HIS A 291 17.68 0.05 -11.28
C HIS A 291 19.09 -0.31 -10.78
N PRO A 292 20.15 0.12 -11.48
CA PRO A 292 21.52 -0.18 -11.08
C PRO A 292 21.96 0.55 -9.81
N GLU A 293 21.36 1.71 -9.53
CA GLU A 293 21.70 2.52 -8.36
C GLU A 293 21.16 1.91 -7.08
N ARG A 294 21.71 2.33 -5.93
CA ARG A 294 21.28 1.83 -4.62
C ARG A 294 20.05 2.59 -4.16
N PHE A 295 19.08 1.90 -3.58
CA PHE A 295 18.00 2.55 -2.85
C PHE A 295 18.51 3.11 -1.53
N GLN A 296 17.94 4.24 -1.10
CA GLN A 296 18.27 4.92 0.15
C GLN A 296 17.55 4.29 1.35
N LEU A 297 17.74 2.98 1.54
CA LEU A 297 17.13 2.23 2.64
C LEU A 297 17.88 2.45 3.96
N LYS A 298 17.32 3.32 4.81
CA LYS A 298 17.91 3.70 6.10
C LYS A 298 17.28 3.00 7.29
N TYR A 299 16.02 2.61 7.20
CA TYR A 299 15.28 2.02 8.31
C TYR A 299 14.78 0.62 7.98
N VAL A 300 14.83 -0.25 8.99
CA VAL A 300 14.18 -1.55 8.96
C VAL A 300 13.36 -1.76 10.22
N ALA A 301 12.20 -2.42 10.09
CA ALA A 301 11.40 -2.85 11.22
C ALA A 301 11.39 -4.38 11.29
N VAL A 302 11.74 -4.90 12.47
CA VAL A 302 11.89 -6.33 12.71
C VAL A 302 10.54 -6.87 13.18
N GLY A 303 9.71 -7.35 12.25
CA GLY A 303 8.37 -7.87 12.57
C GLY A 303 7.25 -6.82 12.47
N ASN A 304 6.05 -7.22 12.91
CA ASN A 304 4.90 -6.33 13.13
C ASN A 304 4.09 -6.81 14.34
N GLU A 305 3.81 -5.94 15.31
CA GLU A 305 3.00 -6.27 16.51
C GLU A 305 3.44 -7.59 17.19
N ASP A 306 4.75 -7.87 17.15
CA ASP A 306 5.28 -9.17 17.56
C ASP A 306 5.70 -9.22 19.03
N CYS A 307 5.79 -8.07 19.69
CA CYS A 307 6.19 -7.97 21.08
C CYS A 307 4.98 -8.07 22.03
N ASP A 308 4.36 -9.26 22.04
CA ASP A 308 3.28 -9.62 22.96
C ASP A 308 3.62 -10.94 23.68
N ASN A 309 3.00 -11.17 24.84
CA ASN A 309 3.17 -12.38 25.65
C ASN A 309 2.77 -13.67 24.91
N THR A 310 1.97 -13.57 23.84
CA THR A 310 1.62 -14.72 22.97
C THR A 310 2.75 -15.12 22.01
N LYS A 311 3.76 -14.27 21.83
CA LYS A 311 4.88 -14.42 20.89
C LYS A 311 6.25 -14.43 21.61
N PRO A 312 6.50 -15.39 22.52
CA PRO A 312 7.69 -15.42 23.38
C PRO A 312 9.03 -15.47 22.65
N PHE A 313 9.08 -15.90 21.37
CA PHE A 313 10.34 -15.96 20.63
C PHE A 313 10.76 -14.63 20.01
N TYR A 314 9.90 -13.60 20.01
CA TYR A 314 10.19 -12.31 19.36
C TYR A 314 11.52 -11.71 19.84
N GLN A 315 11.74 -11.61 21.15
CA GLN A 315 12.96 -11.00 21.68
C GLN A 315 14.23 -11.77 21.23
N GLY A 316 14.15 -13.10 21.22
CA GLY A 316 15.22 -13.96 20.71
C GLY A 316 15.48 -13.76 19.22
N HIS A 317 14.43 -13.66 18.41
CA HIS A 317 14.52 -13.39 16.97
C HIS A 317 15.11 -12.01 16.72
N TYR A 318 14.58 -10.99 17.39
CA TYR A 318 15.03 -9.61 17.29
C TYR A 318 16.54 -9.50 17.51
N LEU A 319 17.08 -10.11 18.56
CA LEU A 319 18.53 -10.06 18.83
C LEU A 319 19.35 -10.73 17.72
N LYS A 320 18.83 -11.77 17.06
CA LYS A 320 19.52 -12.41 15.92
C LYS A 320 19.52 -11.50 14.69
N PHE A 321 18.39 -10.85 14.38
CA PHE A 321 18.32 -9.86 13.30
C PHE A 321 19.17 -8.64 13.61
N TYR A 322 19.04 -8.05 14.80
CA TYR A 322 19.77 -6.86 15.24
C TYR A 322 21.27 -7.05 15.08
N ASN A 323 21.82 -8.13 15.63
CA ASN A 323 23.27 -8.39 15.56
C ASN A 323 23.75 -8.56 14.12
N ALA A 324 23.03 -9.35 13.31
CA ALA A 324 23.41 -9.61 11.92
C ALA A 324 23.31 -8.35 11.04
N ILE A 325 22.25 -7.56 11.19
CA ILE A 325 22.05 -6.31 10.44
C ILE A 325 23.08 -5.27 10.90
N ARG A 326 23.31 -5.11 12.20
CA ARG A 326 24.29 -4.15 12.71
C ARG A 326 25.71 -4.49 12.27
N GLU A 327 26.06 -5.78 12.19
CA GLU A 327 27.36 -6.24 11.67
C GLU A 327 27.53 -5.93 10.18
N ALA A 328 26.52 -6.22 9.36
CA ALA A 328 26.60 -6.05 7.91
C ALA A 328 26.36 -4.60 7.43
N TYR A 329 25.50 -3.86 8.13
CA TYR A 329 25.00 -2.54 7.77
C TYR A 329 24.89 -1.63 9.00
N PRO A 330 26.02 -1.20 9.59
CA PRO A 330 26.03 -0.50 10.88
C PRO A 330 25.27 0.84 10.87
N ASP A 331 25.06 1.43 9.70
CA ASP A 331 24.34 2.70 9.51
C ASP A 331 22.81 2.56 9.44
N ILE A 332 22.28 1.34 9.23
CA ILE A 332 20.83 1.12 9.23
C ILE A 332 20.28 1.33 10.64
N GLN A 333 19.19 2.07 10.71
CA GLN A 333 18.40 2.26 11.92
C GLN A 333 17.41 1.09 12.06
N ILE A 334 17.43 0.42 13.21
CA ILE A 334 16.65 -0.79 13.48
C ILE A 334 15.53 -0.45 14.46
N ILE A 335 14.29 -0.72 14.03
CA ILE A 335 13.06 -0.50 14.79
C ILE A 335 12.63 -1.81 15.44
N SER A 336 12.44 -1.81 16.76
CA SER A 336 11.79 -2.90 17.51
C SER A 336 10.28 -2.67 17.58
N ASN A 337 9.45 -3.73 17.49
CA ASN A 337 8.01 -3.62 17.75
C ASN A 337 7.63 -3.69 19.23
N CYS A 338 8.59 -3.72 20.16
CA CYS A 338 8.26 -3.57 21.59
C CYS A 338 8.01 -2.10 21.91
N ASP A 339 6.89 -1.82 22.58
CA ASP A 339 6.59 -0.47 23.05
C ASP A 339 7.52 -0.06 24.22
N GLY A 340 8.36 0.95 23.99
CA GLY A 340 9.25 1.56 24.98
C GLY A 340 8.74 2.88 25.56
N SER A 341 7.46 3.20 25.40
CA SER A 341 6.87 4.49 25.79
C SER A 341 6.79 4.72 27.29
N SER A 342 6.53 3.64 28.04
CA SER A 342 6.34 3.67 29.50
C SER A 342 7.50 3.05 30.26
N GLU A 343 8.07 1.97 29.73
CA GLU A 343 9.20 1.25 30.35
C GLU A 343 10.37 1.14 29.35
N PRO A 344 11.63 1.20 29.81
CA PRO A 344 12.77 1.00 28.93
C PRO A 344 12.76 -0.39 28.28
N LEU A 345 13.18 -0.47 27.01
CA LEU A 345 13.44 -1.75 26.36
C LEU A 345 14.58 -2.50 27.07
N ASP A 346 14.48 -3.81 27.14
CA ASP A 346 15.49 -4.70 27.69
C ASP A 346 16.52 -5.19 26.64
N HIS A 347 16.44 -4.66 25.42
CA HIS A 347 17.29 -4.98 24.29
C HIS A 347 17.66 -3.70 23.51
N PRO A 348 18.76 -3.71 22.73
CA PRO A 348 19.17 -2.53 21.97
C PRO A 348 18.24 -2.27 20.78
N ALA A 349 17.89 -1.01 20.56
CA ALA A 349 17.19 -0.55 19.36
C ALA A 349 17.57 0.91 19.08
N ASP A 350 17.46 1.33 17.82
CA ASP A 350 17.58 2.76 17.50
C ASP A 350 16.23 3.46 17.64
N LEU A 351 15.16 2.75 17.28
CA LEU A 351 13.77 3.17 17.41
C LEU A 351 12.90 2.04 17.96
N TYR A 352 11.75 2.41 18.51
CA TYR A 352 10.68 1.47 18.81
C TYR A 352 9.35 1.90 18.19
N ASP A 353 8.54 0.91 17.85
CA ASP A 353 7.24 1.05 17.25
C ASP A 353 6.17 1.28 18.33
N PHE A 354 5.22 2.17 18.04
CA PHE A 354 4.07 2.47 18.88
C PHE A 354 2.81 2.52 18.03
N HIS A 355 1.82 1.70 18.38
CA HIS A 355 0.52 1.65 17.71
C HIS A 355 -0.57 2.15 18.65
N ILE A 356 -1.52 2.94 18.13
CA ILE A 356 -2.70 3.35 18.90
C ILE A 356 -3.96 3.49 18.06
N TYR A 357 -4.96 2.70 18.41
CA TYR A 357 -6.31 2.76 17.84
C TYR A 357 -7.30 2.92 18.98
N ASN A 358 -8.01 4.04 19.02
CA ASN A 358 -8.87 4.39 20.16
C ASN A 358 -10.11 5.19 19.72
N SER A 359 -11.05 5.39 20.63
CA SER A 359 -12.14 6.36 20.42
C SER A 359 -11.59 7.80 20.27
N ALA A 360 -12.38 8.71 19.69
CA ALA A 360 -11.98 10.11 19.54
C ALA A 360 -11.68 10.78 20.89
N ASP A 361 -12.54 10.56 21.89
CA ASP A 361 -12.35 11.15 23.22
C ASP A 361 -11.08 10.62 23.89
N ASP A 362 -10.84 9.31 23.82
CA ASP A 362 -9.64 8.70 24.39
C ASP A 362 -8.38 9.14 23.66
N LEU A 363 -8.38 9.18 22.32
CA LEU A 363 -7.21 9.59 21.55
C LEU A 363 -6.88 11.08 21.78
N PHE A 364 -7.88 11.94 21.93
CA PHE A 364 -7.66 13.34 22.29
C PHE A 364 -6.91 13.45 23.64
N LEU A 365 -7.27 12.64 24.63
CA LEU A 365 -6.58 12.59 25.94
C LEU A 365 -5.16 12.02 25.84
N LYS A 366 -4.84 11.25 24.79
CA LYS A 366 -3.52 10.66 24.55
C LYS A 366 -2.52 11.65 23.94
N LYS A 367 -2.88 12.92 23.70
CA LYS A 367 -1.94 13.97 23.28
C LYS A 367 -0.73 14.14 24.22
N ASP A 368 -0.86 13.75 25.48
CA ASP A 368 0.23 13.88 26.46
C ASP A 368 1.04 12.57 26.63
N THR A 369 0.79 11.53 25.83
CA THR A 369 1.39 10.17 25.94
C THR A 369 2.90 10.21 26.17
N PHE A 370 3.64 10.97 25.37
CA PHE A 370 5.10 11.00 25.41
C PHE A 370 5.70 12.06 26.35
N SER A 371 4.86 12.83 27.06
CA SER A 371 5.32 13.95 27.89
C SER A 371 6.28 13.51 29.00
N ARG A 372 6.12 12.28 29.50
CA ARG A 372 6.94 11.70 30.59
C ARG A 372 7.86 10.58 30.12
N THR A 373 7.83 10.24 28.83
CA THR A 373 8.71 9.21 28.27
C THR A 373 10.17 9.63 28.45
N SER A 374 11.03 8.64 28.68
CA SER A 374 12.46 8.86 28.85
C SER A 374 13.07 9.55 27.63
N ARG A 375 13.90 10.57 27.86
CA ARG A 375 14.70 11.25 26.81
C ARG A 375 16.02 10.54 26.52
N THR A 376 16.29 9.47 27.27
CA THR A 376 17.44 8.58 27.08
C THR A 376 16.93 7.22 26.60
N GLY A 377 17.39 6.75 25.45
CA GLY A 377 16.96 5.47 24.86
C GLY A 377 16.66 5.58 23.36
N PRO A 378 16.05 4.54 22.77
CA PRO A 378 15.57 4.56 21.40
C PRO A 378 14.54 5.67 21.15
N LYS A 379 14.48 6.17 19.92
CA LYS A 379 13.46 7.14 19.51
C LYS A 379 12.11 6.46 19.24
N VAL A 380 11.05 7.23 19.25
CA VAL A 380 9.69 6.72 19.01
C VAL A 380 9.37 6.78 17.51
N PHE A 381 8.85 5.69 16.98
CA PHE A 381 8.13 5.65 15.72
C PHE A 381 6.66 5.30 16.00
N VAL A 382 5.78 6.29 15.88
CA VAL A 382 4.33 6.05 15.95
C VAL A 382 3.85 5.54 14.60
N SER A 383 4.07 4.25 14.32
CA SER A 383 3.91 3.75 12.95
C SER A 383 2.45 3.53 12.54
N GLU A 384 1.55 3.43 13.52
CA GLU A 384 0.12 3.31 13.30
C GLU A 384 -0.66 4.14 14.33
N TYR A 385 -1.45 5.09 13.85
CA TYR A 385 -2.48 5.72 14.68
C TYR A 385 -3.75 6.00 13.86
N ALA A 386 -4.91 5.84 14.49
CA ALA A 386 -6.18 6.36 14.00
C ALA A 386 -7.22 6.36 15.11
N VAL A 387 -8.26 7.19 14.98
CA VAL A 387 -9.49 6.95 15.73
C VAL A 387 -10.20 5.75 15.13
N HIS A 388 -10.46 4.74 15.94
CA HIS A 388 -11.18 3.54 15.56
C HIS A 388 -12.32 3.28 16.54
N VAL A 389 -13.54 3.19 16.00
CA VAL A 389 -14.77 2.85 16.74
C VAL A 389 -15.65 2.00 15.82
N ASP A 390 -16.42 1.08 16.39
CA ASP A 390 -17.43 0.33 15.64
C ASP A 390 -18.60 1.24 15.21
N GLY A 391 -19.14 1.03 13.99
CA GLY A 391 -20.32 1.74 13.47
C GLY A 391 -20.03 2.83 12.43
N ASP A 392 -21.02 3.58 11.96
CA ASP A 392 -20.88 4.49 10.79
C ASP A 392 -19.86 5.63 10.97
N THR A 393 -19.59 6.05 12.21
CA THR A 393 -18.51 7.02 12.53
C THR A 393 -17.12 6.46 12.26
N SER A 394 -17.00 5.15 12.00
CA SER A 394 -15.76 4.48 11.63
C SER A 394 -15.22 4.87 10.27
N LYS A 395 -15.99 5.55 9.39
CA LYS A 395 -15.54 5.90 8.03
C LYS A 395 -14.68 7.17 7.94
N GLY A 396 -14.31 7.75 9.07
CA GLY A 396 -13.51 8.98 9.16
C GLY A 396 -14.41 10.22 9.28
N SER A 397 -14.49 10.77 10.49
CA SER A 397 -15.30 11.95 10.81
C SER A 397 -14.41 13.17 11.10
N LEU A 398 -15.01 14.38 11.10
CA LEU A 398 -14.29 15.56 11.56
C LEU A 398 -13.86 15.40 13.02
N GLN A 399 -14.73 14.89 13.90
CA GLN A 399 -14.40 14.68 15.31
C GLN A 399 -13.18 13.76 15.48
N ALA A 400 -13.11 12.66 14.70
CA ALA A 400 -11.95 11.79 14.66
C ALA A 400 -10.68 12.57 14.27
N SER A 401 -10.74 13.34 13.17
CA SER A 401 -9.60 14.14 12.72
C SER A 401 -9.15 15.21 13.73
N LEU A 402 -10.07 15.77 14.52
CA LEU A 402 -9.72 16.73 15.59
C LEU A 402 -8.97 16.05 16.74
N ALA A 403 -9.40 14.85 17.15
CA ALA A 403 -8.70 14.07 18.16
C ALA A 403 -7.30 13.66 17.68
N GLU A 404 -7.20 13.20 16.44
CA GLU A 404 -5.93 12.85 15.78
C GLU A 404 -5.00 14.06 15.67
N ALA A 405 -5.52 15.23 15.31
CA ALA A 405 -4.74 16.47 15.28
C ALA A 405 -4.19 16.86 16.67
N ALA A 406 -4.99 16.68 17.72
CA ALA A 406 -4.54 16.92 19.10
C ALA A 406 -3.43 15.92 19.48
N PHE A 407 -3.57 14.66 19.10
CA PHE A 407 -2.53 13.65 19.29
C PHE A 407 -1.24 14.01 18.55
N LEU A 408 -1.32 14.39 17.26
CA LEU A 408 -0.16 14.84 16.47
C LEU A 408 0.51 16.10 17.03
N ILE A 409 -0.25 17.04 17.59
CA ILE A 409 0.30 18.18 18.33
C ILE A 409 1.14 17.69 19.51
N GLY A 410 0.63 16.70 20.24
CA GLY A 410 1.36 16.00 21.31
C GLY A 410 2.68 15.40 20.84
N LEU A 411 2.68 14.74 19.67
CA LEU A 411 3.88 14.19 19.05
C LEU A 411 4.88 15.28 18.66
N GLU A 412 4.40 16.37 18.06
CA GLU A 412 5.22 17.50 17.62
C GLU A 412 5.89 18.21 18.82
N VAL A 413 5.17 18.37 19.94
CA VAL A 413 5.72 18.91 21.20
C VAL A 413 6.81 17.99 21.80
N ASN A 414 6.73 16.69 21.55
CA ASN A 414 7.71 15.70 22.00
C ASN A 414 8.63 15.21 20.85
N SER A 415 8.83 16.04 19.83
CA SER A 415 9.68 15.72 18.67
C SER A 415 11.17 15.58 18.99
N ASP A 416 11.58 15.88 20.23
CA ASP A 416 12.89 15.53 20.77
C ASP A 416 13.10 14.01 20.86
N ILE A 417 12.03 13.24 21.03
CA ILE A 417 12.05 11.78 21.11
C ILE A 417 11.17 11.10 20.05
N VAL A 418 10.07 11.72 19.63
CA VAL A 418 9.20 11.18 18.58
C VAL A 418 9.76 11.56 17.22
N HIS A 419 10.25 10.56 16.48
CA HIS A 419 10.99 10.75 15.24
C HIS A 419 10.11 10.66 14.00
N MET A 420 9.12 9.76 14.02
CA MET A 420 8.24 9.47 12.87
C MET A 420 6.82 9.17 13.34
N ALA A 421 5.83 9.52 12.53
CA ALA A 421 4.42 9.20 12.77
C ALA A 421 3.68 8.95 11.45
N SER A 422 2.86 7.90 11.38
CA SER A 422 2.04 7.58 10.20
C SER A 422 0.63 7.15 10.58
N TYR A 423 -0.35 7.72 9.88
CA TYR A 423 -1.74 7.28 9.95
C TYR A 423 -1.89 5.90 9.30
N ALA A 424 -2.72 5.04 9.88
CA ALA A 424 -3.03 3.75 9.30
C ALA A 424 -4.51 3.37 9.49
N PRO A 425 -5.13 2.71 8.48
CA PRO A 425 -4.62 2.44 7.14
C PRO A 425 -4.68 3.65 6.19
N LEU A 426 -3.84 3.63 5.16
CA LEU A 426 -3.70 4.75 4.21
C LEU A 426 -4.78 4.73 3.11
N PHE A 427 -5.11 3.56 2.58
CA PHE A 427 -5.94 3.40 1.39
C PHE A 427 -7.05 2.38 1.61
N VAL A 428 -8.23 2.68 1.06
CA VAL A 428 -9.33 1.71 0.97
C VAL A 428 -10.11 1.82 -0.32
N ASN A 429 -10.47 0.67 -0.87
CA ASN A 429 -11.43 0.63 -1.95
C ASN A 429 -12.85 0.65 -1.36
N ASP A 430 -13.69 1.58 -1.82
CA ASP A 430 -15.04 1.79 -1.28
C ASP A 430 -15.97 0.58 -1.42
N ASN A 431 -15.63 -0.35 -2.32
CA ASN A 431 -16.40 -1.58 -2.54
C ASN A 431 -16.07 -2.73 -1.58
N ASP A 432 -14.92 -2.69 -0.88
CA ASP A 432 -14.52 -3.75 0.05
C ASP A 432 -13.70 -3.20 1.21
N ARG A 433 -14.40 -2.77 2.26
CA ARG A 433 -13.82 -2.24 3.49
C ARG A 433 -13.64 -3.36 4.49
N LYS A 434 -12.39 -3.83 4.67
CA LYS A 434 -12.03 -4.81 5.71
C LYS A 434 -11.71 -4.18 7.06
N TRP A 435 -11.23 -2.93 7.03
CA TRP A 435 -10.95 -2.09 8.18
C TRP A 435 -11.43 -0.68 7.88
N THR A 436 -11.73 0.09 8.92
CA THR A 436 -12.15 1.49 8.83
C THR A 436 -11.75 2.21 10.12
N PRO A 437 -11.38 3.50 10.10
CA PRO A 437 -11.31 4.42 8.95
C PRO A 437 -10.07 4.22 8.09
N ASP A 438 -9.98 5.00 7.02
CA ASP A 438 -8.80 5.09 6.14
C ASP A 438 -8.61 6.54 5.69
N ALA A 439 -7.36 6.93 5.41
CA ALA A 439 -7.08 8.30 4.98
C ALA A 439 -7.65 8.59 3.57
N ILE A 440 -7.42 7.69 2.62
CA ILE A 440 -7.79 7.87 1.21
C ILE A 440 -8.76 6.77 0.78
N VAL A 441 -9.95 7.19 0.36
CA VAL A 441 -10.97 6.29 -0.19
C VAL A 441 -10.94 6.40 -1.71
N PHE A 442 -10.99 5.27 -2.40
CA PHE A 442 -11.05 5.24 -3.86
C PHE A 442 -11.97 4.14 -4.39
N ASN A 443 -12.34 4.26 -5.66
CA ASN A 443 -12.91 3.16 -6.45
C ASN A 443 -12.32 3.21 -7.87
N SER A 444 -12.90 2.53 -8.86
CA SER A 444 -12.35 2.48 -10.21
C SER A 444 -12.05 3.85 -10.84
N TRP A 445 -12.83 4.89 -10.54
CA TRP A 445 -12.78 6.18 -11.27
C TRP A 445 -12.67 7.43 -10.39
N GLN A 446 -12.98 7.35 -9.10
CA GLN A 446 -12.88 8.48 -8.16
C GLN A 446 -12.03 8.13 -6.94
N GLN A 447 -11.58 9.17 -6.26
CA GLN A 447 -10.84 9.13 -5.01
C GLN A 447 -11.10 10.40 -4.21
N TYR A 448 -11.08 10.30 -2.89
CA TYR A 448 -11.18 11.44 -1.98
C TYR A 448 -10.43 11.18 -0.68
N GLY A 449 -9.98 12.26 -0.04
CA GLY A 449 -9.40 12.21 1.31
C GLY A 449 -10.48 12.38 2.36
N THR A 450 -10.45 11.57 3.42
CA THR A 450 -11.26 11.77 4.62
C THR A 450 -10.80 13.01 5.39
N PRO A 451 -11.56 13.51 6.39
CA PRO A 451 -11.08 14.60 7.24
C PRO A 451 -9.68 14.34 7.83
N SER A 452 -9.36 13.08 8.16
CA SER A 452 -8.04 12.66 8.64
C SER A 452 -6.92 12.84 7.61
N TYR A 453 -7.19 12.63 6.32
CA TYR A 453 -6.23 12.94 5.24
C TYR A 453 -5.95 14.44 5.16
N TRP A 454 -7.01 15.26 5.11
CA TRP A 454 -6.84 16.72 5.00
C TRP A 454 -6.16 17.31 6.23
N MET A 455 -6.49 16.79 7.41
CA MET A 455 -5.85 17.18 8.67
C MET A 455 -4.33 16.97 8.63
N GLN A 456 -3.86 15.84 8.09
CA GLN A 456 -2.43 15.56 7.99
C GLN A 456 -1.67 16.60 7.15
N THR A 457 -2.31 17.21 6.15
CA THR A 457 -1.67 18.27 5.35
C THR A 457 -1.25 19.48 6.21
N PHE A 458 -1.87 19.71 7.36
CA PHE A 458 -1.50 20.81 8.27
C PHE A 458 -0.16 20.56 8.98
N PHE A 459 0.32 19.32 8.97
CA PHE A 459 1.56 18.86 9.57
C PHE A 459 2.68 18.61 8.56
N GLY A 460 2.47 18.88 7.25
CA GLY A 460 3.49 18.63 6.22
C GLY A 460 4.82 19.36 6.45
N GLU A 461 4.76 20.56 7.04
CA GLU A 461 5.93 21.38 7.37
C GLU A 461 6.48 21.13 8.78
N SER A 462 5.94 20.17 9.53
CA SER A 462 6.47 19.77 10.85
C SER A 462 7.86 19.16 10.74
N SER A 463 8.09 18.35 9.70
CA SER A 463 9.38 17.67 9.51
C SER A 463 10.46 18.67 9.11
N GLY A 464 11.47 18.84 9.97
CA GLY A 464 12.57 19.79 9.79
C GLY A 464 12.30 21.18 10.37
N ALA A 465 11.16 21.39 11.01
CA ALA A 465 10.86 22.63 11.72
C ALA A 465 11.42 22.65 13.15
N VAL A 466 11.46 23.85 13.74
CA VAL A 466 11.83 24.07 15.14
C VAL A 466 10.56 24.29 15.96
N ILE A 467 10.37 23.47 16.99
CA ILE A 467 9.25 23.58 17.95
C ILE A 467 9.48 24.70 18.96
N HIS A 468 8.41 25.43 19.29
CA HIS A 468 8.41 26.53 20.26
C HIS A 468 7.48 26.24 21.46
N PRO A 469 7.80 26.75 22.66
CA PRO A 469 6.94 26.60 23.81
C PRO A 469 5.63 27.37 23.62
N VAL A 470 4.51 26.70 23.87
CA VAL A 470 3.16 27.29 23.82
C VAL A 470 2.54 27.30 25.20
N ARG A 471 1.86 28.40 25.56
CA ARG A 471 1.04 28.50 26.76
C ARG A 471 -0.41 28.78 26.37
N LEU A 472 -1.31 27.87 26.74
CA LEU A 472 -2.75 28.04 26.57
C LEU A 472 -3.37 28.47 27.90
N ASN A 473 -3.90 29.69 27.95
CA ASN A 473 -4.65 30.21 29.11
C ASN A 473 -6.12 30.38 28.73
N SER A 474 -6.94 29.37 29.02
CA SER A 474 -8.36 29.34 28.68
C SER A 474 -9.11 28.45 29.66
N SER A 475 -10.36 28.79 29.99
CA SER A 475 -11.27 27.91 30.73
C SER A 475 -11.61 26.63 29.96
N TYR A 476 -11.35 26.60 28.65
CA TYR A 476 -11.54 25.46 27.76
C TYR A 476 -10.24 24.65 27.54
N SER A 477 -9.17 24.88 28.32
CA SER A 477 -7.87 24.23 28.09
C SER A 477 -7.93 22.70 28.05
N GLY A 478 -8.91 22.09 28.73
CA GLY A 478 -9.14 20.64 28.70
C GLY A 478 -9.67 20.10 27.37
N SER A 479 -10.16 20.95 26.46
CA SER A 479 -10.67 20.59 25.13
C SER A 479 -9.89 21.27 24.00
N LEU A 480 -8.72 21.85 24.30
CA LEU A 480 -7.84 22.51 23.35
C LEU A 480 -6.48 21.81 23.30
N ALA A 481 -5.87 21.80 22.11
CA ALA A 481 -4.45 21.49 21.93
C ALA A 481 -3.83 22.54 21.00
N ALA A 482 -2.58 22.90 21.23
CA ALA A 482 -1.86 23.82 20.35
C ALA A 482 -0.37 23.54 20.31
N SER A 483 0.23 23.80 19.15
CA SER A 483 1.68 23.82 18.94
C SER A 483 2.07 25.05 18.11
N ALA A 484 3.34 25.44 18.20
CA ALA A 484 3.89 26.50 17.39
C ALA A 484 5.27 26.06 16.87
N ILE A 485 5.46 26.12 15.56
CA ILE A 485 6.73 25.77 14.91
C ILE A 485 7.23 26.95 14.07
N THR A 486 8.55 27.08 13.95
CA THR A 486 9.15 27.85 12.86
C THR A 486 9.70 26.91 11.81
N TRP A 487 9.27 27.08 10.58
CA TRP A 487 9.79 26.35 9.43
C TRP A 487 10.29 27.35 8.40
N ARG A 488 11.28 26.94 7.61
CA ARG A 488 11.91 27.77 6.60
C ARG A 488 11.63 27.18 5.23
N ASP A 489 11.19 28.00 4.29
CA ASP A 489 11.21 27.66 2.87
C ASP A 489 12.49 28.21 2.21
N ASN A 490 12.54 28.27 0.88
CA ASN A 490 13.75 28.74 0.19
C ASN A 490 14.05 30.23 0.43
N GLU A 491 13.08 31.03 0.89
CA GLU A 491 13.16 32.51 0.93
C GLU A 491 12.84 33.09 2.31
N ASP A 492 11.82 32.56 2.99
CA ASP A 492 11.22 33.11 4.20
C ASP A 492 11.21 32.11 5.37
N ILE A 493 11.07 32.65 6.59
CA ILE A 493 10.82 31.87 7.82
C ILE A 493 9.40 32.14 8.28
N PHE A 494 8.64 31.08 8.50
CA PHE A 494 7.24 31.16 8.90
C PHE A 494 7.06 30.66 10.32
N LEU A 495 6.40 31.47 11.16
CA LEU A 495 5.81 30.99 12.40
C LEU A 495 4.44 30.38 12.08
N ARG A 496 4.29 29.07 12.30
CA ARG A 496 3.03 28.36 12.15
C ARG A 496 2.49 27.97 13.52
N ILE A 497 1.27 28.36 13.80
CA ILE A 497 0.55 28.01 15.03
C ILE A 497 -0.60 27.09 14.63
N LYS A 498 -0.66 25.91 15.24
CA LYS A 498 -1.73 24.93 15.04
C LYS A 498 -2.57 24.89 16.29
N ILE A 499 -3.89 24.91 16.14
CA ILE A 499 -4.83 24.93 17.27
C ILE A 499 -5.96 23.96 16.95
N VAL A 500 -6.25 23.07 17.88
CA VAL A 500 -7.39 22.17 17.85
C VAL A 500 -8.38 22.63 18.90
N ASN A 501 -9.64 22.78 18.49
CA ASN A 501 -10.77 22.87 19.39
C ASN A 501 -11.62 21.60 19.26
N PHE A 502 -11.49 20.71 20.24
CA PHE A 502 -12.25 19.46 20.29
C PHE A 502 -13.61 19.63 20.98
N GLY A 503 -13.81 20.75 21.68
CA GLY A 503 -15.05 21.05 22.38
C GLY A 503 -16.17 21.53 21.43
N PRO A 504 -17.45 21.44 21.85
CA PRO A 504 -18.59 21.81 21.01
C PRO A 504 -18.81 23.33 20.91
N ASN A 505 -18.10 24.12 21.72
CA ASN A 505 -18.31 25.57 21.81
C ASN A 505 -17.27 26.32 20.96
N THR A 506 -17.69 27.42 20.35
CA THR A 506 -16.75 28.39 19.75
C THR A 506 -15.87 28.98 20.85
N VAL A 507 -14.55 28.98 20.63
CA VAL A 507 -13.56 29.57 21.54
C VAL A 507 -12.85 30.72 20.85
N ASN A 508 -12.93 31.91 21.44
CA ASN A 508 -12.17 33.07 20.98
C ASN A 508 -10.78 33.06 21.61
N LEU A 509 -9.73 33.02 20.78
CA LEU A 509 -8.34 33.01 21.23
C LEU A 509 -7.62 34.27 20.75
N THR A 510 -6.82 34.87 21.63
CA THR A 510 -5.88 35.93 21.26
C THR A 510 -4.48 35.33 21.20
N LEU A 511 -3.80 35.51 20.08
CA LEU A 511 -2.44 35.00 19.87
C LEU A 511 -1.43 36.11 20.14
N SER A 512 -0.44 35.82 20.97
CA SER A 512 0.72 36.68 21.19
C SER A 512 2.00 35.86 21.07
N ALA A 513 2.98 36.39 20.34
CA ALA A 513 4.31 35.82 20.22
C ALA A 513 5.32 36.80 20.80
N THR A 514 6.23 36.31 21.63
CA THR A 514 7.27 37.12 22.29
C THR A 514 8.62 36.44 22.11
N GLY A 515 9.70 37.22 22.06
CA GLY A 515 11.06 36.67 21.94
C GLY A 515 11.48 36.25 20.54
N LEU A 516 10.73 36.65 19.50
CA LEU A 516 11.17 36.50 18.12
C LEU A 516 12.23 37.57 17.79
N GLU A 517 13.33 37.18 17.15
CA GLU A 517 14.40 38.11 16.72
C GLU A 517 13.89 39.15 15.72
N ALA A 518 12.99 38.72 14.82
CA ALA A 518 12.24 39.57 13.91
C ALA A 518 10.74 39.47 14.23
N GLY A 519 10.01 40.58 14.10
CA GLY A 519 8.55 40.58 14.26
C GLY A 519 7.87 39.71 13.19
N VAL A 520 6.61 39.35 13.42
CA VAL A 520 5.78 38.65 12.43
C VAL A 520 5.19 39.67 11.46
N ASP A 521 5.41 39.48 10.15
CA ASP A 521 4.67 40.22 9.12
C ASP A 521 3.23 39.70 9.05
N THR A 522 2.34 40.37 9.79
CA THR A 522 0.94 39.98 9.86
C THR A 522 0.18 40.20 8.55
N SER A 523 0.70 41.02 7.63
CA SER A 523 0.06 41.25 6.33
C SER A 523 0.11 40.03 5.41
N ARG A 524 1.09 39.15 5.63
CA ARG A 524 1.28 37.88 4.91
C ARG A 524 0.73 36.66 5.66
N SER A 525 0.07 36.87 6.80
CA SER A 525 -0.49 35.78 7.59
C SER A 525 -1.74 35.18 6.93
N ALA A 526 -1.80 33.85 6.87
CA ALA A 526 -2.94 33.10 6.35
C ALA A 526 -3.50 32.18 7.44
N VAL A 527 -4.82 31.94 7.39
CA VAL A 527 -5.51 31.00 8.28
C VAL A 527 -6.22 29.98 7.43
N THR A 528 -5.92 28.71 7.65
CA THR A 528 -6.62 27.56 7.05
C THR A 528 -7.40 26.86 8.15
N VAL A 529 -8.67 26.57 7.90
CA VAL A 529 -9.57 25.96 8.88
C VAL A 529 -10.15 24.68 8.30
N LEU A 530 -10.01 23.57 9.02
CA LEU A 530 -10.75 22.34 8.79
C LEU A 530 -11.91 22.26 9.80
N THR A 531 -13.14 22.36 9.33
CA THR A 531 -14.35 22.38 10.16
C THR A 531 -15.56 21.87 9.38
N SER A 532 -16.69 21.66 10.04
CA SER A 532 -17.97 21.27 9.45
C SER A 532 -19.10 22.03 10.12
N ASN A 533 -20.17 22.30 9.37
CA ASN A 533 -21.38 22.98 9.88
C ASN A 533 -22.32 22.05 10.63
#